data_AF-F1LE33-F1
#
_entry.id   AF-F1LE33-F1
#
_cell.length_a   1.000
_cell.length_b   1.000
_cell.length_c   1.000
_cell.angle_alpha   90.00
_cell.angle_beta   90.00
_cell.angle_gamma   90.00
#
_symmetry.space_group_name_H-M   'P 1'
#
loop_
_entity.id
_entity.type
_entity.pdbx_description
1 polymer ?
#
loop_
_entity_poly.entity_id
_entity_poly.type
_entity_poly.pdbx_seq_one_letter_code
_entity_poly.pdbx_strand_id
1 'polypeptide(L)'
;MDVARFKYPPHWVQLSKLRDAMLTVDRDTGKPRGYMVIKLRDHTRPLILFYLKADVDSHKTEFVQTLNEWQVFLAASKLADDKEELKLVCSTFERLFANYAACEMRGRCGDEADCCMAKEMSACCHNVCQHVRSTIFIKYITSPAVVALLLAWPLEETSDRAIALKKLIANAIKNFDSDSNNEIGLLRTQIEVISAECAECDVSK
;
A
#
# COMPACT_ATOMS: atom_id res chain seq x y z
N MET A 1 -3.45 -21.75 -16.15
CA MET A 1 -2.24 -21.87 -16.99
C MET A 1 -1.09 -22.20 -16.07
N ASP A 2 -0.31 -23.24 -16.37
CA ASP A 2 0.86 -23.59 -15.55
C ASP A 2 1.91 -22.47 -15.61
N VAL A 3 2.43 -22.07 -14.45
CA VAL A 3 3.48 -21.04 -14.34
C VAL A 3 4.88 -21.63 -14.56
N ALA A 4 5.05 -22.95 -14.42
CA ALA A 4 6.29 -23.68 -14.69
C ALA A 4 6.47 -23.95 -16.20
N ARG A 5 6.40 -22.89 -17.00
CA ARG A 5 6.46 -22.94 -18.48
C ARG A 5 7.74 -23.56 -19.02
N PHE A 6 8.83 -23.50 -18.24
CA PHE A 6 10.09 -24.14 -18.59
C PHE A 6 10.01 -25.68 -18.62
N LYS A 7 9.02 -26.26 -17.93
CA LYS A 7 8.88 -27.72 -17.77
C LYS A 7 7.67 -28.28 -18.51
N TYR A 8 6.54 -27.55 -18.50
CA TYR A 8 5.30 -28.03 -19.07
C TYR A 8 4.63 -26.98 -19.95
N PRO A 9 4.19 -27.33 -21.18
CA PRO A 9 3.31 -26.48 -21.94
C PRO A 9 1.89 -26.46 -21.32
N PRO A 10 1.07 -25.47 -21.67
CA PRO A 10 -0.35 -25.48 -21.35
C PRO A 10 -1.02 -26.76 -21.86
N HIS A 11 -1.81 -27.43 -21.03
CA HIS A 11 -2.46 -28.70 -21.38
C HIS A 11 -3.88 -28.78 -20.83
N TRP A 12 -4.71 -29.58 -21.50
CA TRP A 12 -6.06 -29.90 -21.06
C TRP A 12 -6.04 -31.12 -20.16
N VAL A 13 -6.71 -31.03 -19.02
CA VAL A 13 -6.84 -32.12 -18.05
C VAL A 13 -8.31 -32.52 -17.92
N GLN A 14 -8.57 -33.83 -17.80
CA GLN A 14 -9.91 -34.33 -17.51
C GLN A 14 -10.37 -33.83 -16.13
N LEU A 15 -11.63 -33.39 -16.02
CA LEU A 15 -12.16 -32.83 -14.79
C LEU A 15 -12.09 -33.80 -13.61
N SER A 16 -12.29 -35.10 -13.84
CA SER A 16 -12.14 -36.13 -12.81
C SER A 16 -10.73 -36.18 -12.25
N LYS A 17 -9.71 -36.17 -13.13
CA LYS A 17 -8.30 -36.15 -12.72
C LYS A 17 -7.94 -34.88 -11.95
N LEU A 18 -8.46 -33.72 -12.37
CA LEU A 18 -8.24 -32.45 -11.66
C LEU A 18 -8.90 -32.47 -10.28
N ARG A 19 -10.15 -32.95 -10.19
CA ARG A 19 -10.88 -33.12 -8.92
C ARG A 19 -10.10 -34.00 -7.96
N ASP A 20 -9.68 -35.18 -8.41
CA ASP A 20 -8.99 -36.15 -7.56
C ASP A 20 -7.64 -35.60 -7.10
N ALA A 21 -6.93 -34.87 -7.97
CA ALA A 21 -5.72 -34.14 -7.60
C ALA A 21 -5.98 -33.06 -6.53
N MET A 22 -7.07 -32.30 -6.63
CA MET A 22 -7.45 -31.30 -5.62
C MET A 22 -7.85 -31.91 -4.27
N LEU A 23 -8.39 -33.14 -4.25
CA LEU A 23 -8.78 -33.82 -3.00
C LEU A 23 -7.59 -34.39 -2.22
N THR A 24 -6.38 -34.39 -2.80
CA THR A 24 -5.18 -34.85 -2.09
C THR A 24 -4.84 -33.91 -0.92
N VAL A 25 -4.50 -34.50 0.22
CA VAL A 25 -4.07 -33.75 1.41
C VAL A 25 -2.68 -33.20 1.19
N ASP A 26 -2.54 -31.89 1.35
CA ASP A 26 -1.27 -31.21 1.33
C ASP A 26 -0.53 -31.43 2.67
N ARG A 27 0.75 -31.78 2.61
CA ARG A 27 1.51 -32.23 3.79
C ARG A 27 1.81 -31.09 4.76
N ASP A 28 2.00 -29.88 4.25
CA ASP A 28 2.41 -28.74 5.07
C ASP A 28 1.22 -28.15 5.82
N THR A 29 0.03 -28.19 5.20
CA THR A 29 -1.20 -27.62 5.78
C THR A 29 -2.10 -28.64 6.47
N GLY A 30 -1.93 -29.94 6.20
CA GLY A 30 -2.82 -30.99 6.67
C GLY A 30 -4.25 -30.90 6.13
N LYS A 31 -4.49 -30.09 5.09
CA LYS A 31 -5.80 -29.84 4.48
C LYS A 31 -5.81 -30.31 3.02
N PRO A 32 -6.98 -30.65 2.45
CA PRO A 32 -7.07 -30.90 1.02
C PRO A 32 -6.69 -29.64 0.23
N ARG A 33 -6.13 -29.86 -0.97
CA ARG A 33 -5.92 -28.79 -1.96
C ARG A 33 -7.27 -28.28 -2.48
N GLY A 34 -7.23 -27.39 -3.47
CA GLY A 34 -8.48 -26.87 -4.05
C GLY A 34 -8.26 -25.80 -5.09
N TYR A 35 -9.30 -25.02 -5.31
CA TYR A 35 -9.33 -23.85 -6.16
C TYR A 35 -9.91 -22.67 -5.40
N MET A 36 -9.66 -21.46 -5.89
CA MET A 36 -10.21 -20.23 -5.32
C MET A 36 -10.98 -19.48 -6.39
N VAL A 37 -12.12 -18.92 -6.00
CA VAL A 37 -12.85 -17.96 -6.81
C VAL A 37 -12.46 -16.58 -6.32
N ILE A 38 -11.73 -15.85 -7.14
CA ILE A 38 -11.31 -14.48 -6.86
C ILE A 38 -12.21 -13.56 -7.66
N LYS A 39 -12.88 -12.65 -6.98
CA LYS A 39 -13.66 -11.57 -7.61
C LYS A 39 -13.17 -10.22 -7.10
N LEU A 40 -13.33 -9.20 -7.93
CA LEU A 40 -13.17 -7.84 -7.45
C LEU A 40 -14.27 -7.53 -6.43
N ARG A 41 -13.96 -6.71 -5.42
CA ARG A 41 -14.97 -6.25 -4.47
C ARG A 41 -15.98 -5.37 -5.20
N ASP A 42 -17.26 -5.58 -4.90
CA ASP A 42 -18.35 -4.80 -5.49
C ASP A 42 -18.19 -3.33 -5.09
N HIS A 43 -18.47 -2.40 -6.02
CA HIS A 43 -18.31 -0.94 -5.84
C HIS A 43 -16.89 -0.46 -5.49
N THR A 44 -15.86 -1.24 -5.81
CA THR A 44 -14.47 -0.80 -5.68
C THR A 44 -13.81 -0.71 -7.05
N ARG A 45 -12.98 0.32 -7.22
CA ARG A 45 -12.07 0.45 -8.36
C ARG A 45 -10.65 0.40 -7.79
N PRO A 46 -9.93 -0.74 -7.93
CA PRO A 46 -8.54 -0.81 -7.51
C PRO A 46 -7.75 0.11 -8.42
N LEU A 47 -7.48 1.29 -7.90
CA LEU A 47 -6.49 2.20 -8.43
C LEU A 47 -5.13 1.77 -7.87
N ILE A 48 -4.08 2.00 -8.65
CA ILE A 48 -2.70 1.99 -8.15
C ILE A 48 -2.19 3.40 -8.43
N LEU A 49 -2.85 4.37 -7.82
CA LEU A 49 -2.54 5.78 -8.04
C LEU A 49 -1.30 6.18 -7.25
N PHE A 50 -1.16 5.68 -6.03
CA PHE A 50 -0.01 5.85 -5.16
C PHE A 50 0.62 4.50 -4.86
N TYR A 51 1.94 4.44 -4.87
CA TYR A 51 2.67 3.21 -4.59
C TYR A 51 4.02 3.50 -3.96
N LEU A 52 4.54 2.52 -3.21
CA LEU A 52 5.92 2.51 -2.78
C LEU A 52 6.78 2.02 -3.95
N LYS A 53 7.81 2.78 -4.34
CA LYS A 53 8.68 2.41 -5.47
C LYS A 53 9.35 1.06 -5.20
N ALA A 54 9.24 0.14 -6.15
CA ALA A 54 9.74 -1.23 -6.07
C ALA A 54 11.28 -1.37 -6.09
N ASP A 55 12.04 -0.27 -6.22
CA ASP A 55 13.50 -0.29 -6.14
C ASP A 55 14.04 -0.43 -4.69
N VAL A 56 13.15 -0.71 -3.74
CA VAL A 56 13.54 -1.10 -2.38
C VAL A 56 14.43 -2.35 -2.40
N ASP A 57 14.29 -3.26 -3.37
CA ASP A 57 15.15 -4.45 -3.44
C ASP A 57 16.63 -4.12 -3.72
N SER A 58 16.93 -3.13 -4.56
CA SER A 58 18.31 -2.69 -4.82
C SER A 58 18.90 -1.92 -3.63
N HIS A 59 18.04 -1.31 -2.80
CA HIS A 59 18.40 -0.44 -1.67
C HIS A 59 17.84 -0.92 -0.33
N LYS A 60 17.68 -2.24 -0.16
CA LYS A 60 16.92 -2.83 0.97
C LYS A 60 17.49 -2.43 2.32
N THR A 61 18.81 -2.35 2.43
CA THR A 61 19.51 -1.90 3.65
C THR A 61 19.23 -0.44 4.01
N GLU A 62 19.19 0.45 3.02
CA GLU A 62 18.89 1.87 3.25
C GLU A 62 17.43 2.06 3.67
N PHE A 63 16.51 1.27 3.08
CA PHE A 63 15.10 1.29 3.46
C PHE A 63 14.89 0.77 4.88
N VAL A 64 15.54 -0.34 5.27
CA VAL A 64 15.52 -0.85 6.66
C VAL A 64 16.04 0.21 7.64
N GLN A 65 17.13 0.89 7.30
CA GLN A 65 17.64 1.98 8.14
C GLN A 65 16.61 3.11 8.26
N THR A 66 15.97 3.49 7.17
CA THR A 66 14.91 4.51 7.13
C THR A 66 13.71 4.11 8.01
N LEU A 67 13.30 2.84 7.97
CA LEU A 67 12.24 2.31 8.84
C LEU A 67 12.64 2.39 10.31
N ASN A 68 13.87 1.99 10.66
CA ASN A 68 14.38 2.06 12.02
C ASN A 68 14.46 3.52 12.53
N GLU A 69 14.94 4.45 11.70
CA GLU A 69 14.94 5.88 12.03
C GLU A 69 13.54 6.41 12.30
N TRP A 70 12.55 5.99 11.51
CA TRP A 70 11.16 6.34 11.72
C TRP A 70 10.60 5.78 13.03
N GLN A 71 10.89 4.52 13.36
CA GLN A 71 10.44 3.89 14.62
C GLN A 71 11.06 4.56 15.85
N VAL A 72 12.36 4.87 15.81
CA VAL A 72 13.04 5.62 16.87
C VAL A 72 12.43 7.01 17.04
N PHE A 73 12.12 7.70 15.94
CA PHE A 73 11.43 8.98 15.99
C PHE A 73 10.02 8.85 16.60
N LEU A 74 9.24 7.84 16.21
CA LEU A 74 7.92 7.62 16.79
C LEU A 74 8.00 7.34 18.30
N ALA A 75 8.99 6.58 18.76
CA ALA A 75 9.18 6.25 20.17
C ALA A 75 9.64 7.44 21.04
N ALA A 76 10.23 8.48 20.45
CA ALA A 76 10.68 9.66 21.17
C ALA A 76 9.52 10.50 21.73
N SER A 77 9.81 11.36 22.70
CA SER A 77 8.81 12.19 23.38
C SER A 77 8.12 13.16 22.41
N LYS A 78 6.79 13.24 22.55
CA LYS A 78 5.93 14.18 21.81
C LYS A 78 6.16 15.61 22.31
N LEU A 79 6.14 16.60 21.40
CA LEU A 79 6.13 18.01 21.78
C LEU A 79 4.79 18.44 22.41
N ALA A 80 4.86 19.46 23.26
CA ALA A 80 3.69 20.03 23.94
C ALA A 80 2.77 20.82 22.99
N ASP A 81 3.33 21.52 22.01
CA ASP A 81 2.56 22.24 20.98
C ASP A 81 2.17 21.29 19.84
N ASP A 82 0.88 21.04 19.69
CA ASP A 82 0.34 20.12 18.67
C ASP A 82 0.61 20.57 17.23
N LYS A 83 0.70 21.88 16.97
CA LYS A 83 0.95 22.42 15.62
C LYS A 83 2.41 22.22 15.22
N GLU A 84 3.34 22.50 16.13
CA GLU A 84 4.76 22.25 15.89
C GLU A 84 5.07 20.74 15.88
N GLU A 85 4.39 19.93 16.70
CA GLU A 85 4.47 18.47 16.64
C GLU A 85 4.04 17.95 15.27
N LEU A 86 2.88 18.40 14.74
CA LEU A 86 2.41 17.98 13.42
C LEU A 86 3.41 18.34 12.32
N LYS A 87 3.96 19.55 12.36
CA LYS A 87 4.99 20.01 11.41
C LYS A 87 6.26 19.15 11.51
N LEU A 88 6.71 18.83 12.71
CA LEU A 88 7.88 17.98 12.95
C LEU A 88 7.67 16.58 12.39
N VAL A 89 6.52 15.96 12.68
CA VAL A 89 6.15 14.64 12.18
C VAL A 89 6.12 14.62 10.65
N CYS A 90 5.46 15.60 10.04
CA CYS A 90 5.34 15.70 8.58
C CYS A 90 6.69 15.88 7.89
N SER A 91 7.50 16.82 8.36
CA SER A 91 8.82 17.09 7.77
C SER A 91 9.79 15.93 7.96
N THR A 92 9.72 15.24 9.11
CA THR A 92 10.51 14.02 9.35
C THR A 92 10.09 12.90 8.41
N PHE A 93 8.78 12.66 8.28
CA PHE A 93 8.26 11.64 7.38
C PHE A 93 8.58 11.94 5.92
N GLU A 94 8.43 13.19 5.48
CA GLU A 94 8.77 13.59 4.11
C GLU A 94 10.27 13.42 3.83
N ARG A 95 11.13 13.82 4.77
CA ARG A 95 12.59 13.62 4.63
C ARG A 95 12.96 12.14 4.48
N LEU A 96 12.30 11.25 5.22
CA LEU A 96 12.58 9.82 5.21
C LEU A 96 12.00 9.13 3.96
N PHE A 97 10.77 9.47 3.57
CA PHE A 97 10.01 8.66 2.61
C PHE A 97 9.77 9.30 1.24
N ALA A 98 10.18 10.56 1.01
CA ALA A 98 9.97 11.25 -0.27
C ALA A 98 10.54 10.48 -1.47
N ASN A 99 11.69 9.83 -1.31
CA ASN A 99 12.33 9.10 -2.40
C ASN A 99 11.60 7.80 -2.75
N TYR A 100 10.89 7.21 -1.79
CA TYR A 100 10.18 5.94 -1.94
C TYR A 100 8.72 6.12 -2.36
N ALA A 101 8.12 7.29 -2.15
CA ALA A 101 6.75 7.57 -2.57
C ALA A 101 6.68 7.88 -4.08
N ALA A 102 5.73 7.26 -4.78
CA ALA A 102 5.43 7.56 -6.17
C ALA A 102 3.91 7.70 -6.39
N CYS A 103 3.56 8.44 -7.45
CA CYS A 103 2.21 8.57 -7.95
C CYS A 103 2.22 8.22 -9.44
N GLU A 104 1.39 7.26 -9.85
CA GLU A 104 1.21 6.92 -11.26
C GLU A 104 0.24 7.93 -11.88
N MET A 105 0.77 9.02 -12.44
CA MET A 105 -0.03 9.85 -13.36
C MET A 105 -0.06 9.12 -14.70
N ARG A 106 -1.02 8.20 -14.90
CA ARG A 106 -1.19 7.56 -16.21
C ARG A 106 -1.29 8.64 -17.28
N GLY A 107 -0.33 8.60 -18.21
CA GLY A 107 -0.33 9.45 -19.39
C GLY A 107 -1.68 9.36 -20.09
N ARG A 108 -2.15 10.51 -20.59
CA ARG A 108 -3.37 10.61 -21.39
C ARG A 108 -3.43 9.44 -22.35
N CYS A 109 -4.55 8.72 -22.34
CA CYS A 109 -4.85 7.77 -23.40
C CYS A 109 -4.70 8.52 -24.73
N GLY A 110 -3.83 8.02 -25.61
CA GLY A 110 -3.71 8.53 -26.97
C GLY A 110 -5.08 8.54 -27.61
N ASP A 111 -5.33 9.59 -28.39
CA ASP A 111 -6.62 9.93 -28.96
C ASP A 111 -7.32 8.73 -29.64
N GLU A 112 -8.65 8.78 -29.59
CA GLU A 112 -9.62 7.91 -30.29
C GLU A 112 -9.99 6.56 -29.64
N ALA A 113 -10.61 6.62 -28.45
CA ALA A 113 -11.84 5.85 -28.17
C ALA A 113 -12.54 6.39 -26.92
N ASP A 114 -13.81 6.78 -27.09
CA ASP A 114 -14.71 7.21 -26.04
C ASP A 114 -15.05 6.03 -25.11
N CYS A 115 -14.18 5.74 -24.15
CA CYS A 115 -14.41 4.71 -23.14
C CYS A 115 -14.92 5.39 -21.86
N CYS A 116 -16.19 5.22 -21.53
CA CYS A 116 -16.80 5.73 -20.28
C CYS A 116 -15.96 5.34 -19.05
N MET A 117 -15.36 4.15 -19.06
CA MET A 117 -14.47 3.68 -18.00
C MET A 117 -13.20 4.53 -17.85
N ALA A 118 -12.64 5.09 -18.92
CA ALA A 118 -11.46 5.95 -18.86
C ALA A 118 -11.79 7.33 -18.27
N LYS A 119 -12.94 7.90 -18.63
CA LYS A 119 -13.46 9.15 -18.03
C LYS A 119 -13.77 8.97 -16.55
N GLU A 120 -14.44 7.87 -16.20
CA GLU A 120 -14.76 7.52 -14.81
C GLU A 120 -13.51 7.21 -13.98
N MET A 121 -12.51 6.54 -14.56
CA MET A 121 -11.22 6.30 -13.92
C MET A 121 -10.45 7.61 -13.70
N SER A 122 -10.47 8.51 -14.68
CA SER A 122 -9.86 9.84 -14.55
C SER A 122 -10.54 10.69 -13.48
N ALA A 123 -11.87 10.63 -13.36
CA ALA A 123 -12.63 11.30 -12.31
C ALA A 123 -12.33 10.71 -10.93
N CYS A 124 -12.25 9.38 -10.83
CA CYS A 124 -11.88 8.68 -9.61
C CYS A 124 -10.46 9.06 -9.14
N CYS A 125 -9.45 9.00 -10.03
CA CYS A 125 -8.09 9.45 -9.72
C CYS A 125 -8.04 10.91 -9.25
N HIS A 126 -8.88 11.76 -9.85
CA HIS A 126 -9.01 13.17 -9.44
C HIS A 126 -9.55 13.28 -8.01
N ASN A 127 -10.63 12.57 -7.69
CA ASN A 127 -11.25 12.58 -6.36
C ASN A 127 -10.30 12.06 -5.29
N VAL A 128 -9.60 10.95 -5.54
CA VAL A 128 -8.60 10.40 -4.61
C VAL A 128 -7.49 11.41 -4.36
N CYS A 129 -6.92 11.99 -5.43
CA CYS A 129 -5.94 13.07 -5.29
C CYS A 129 -6.46 14.28 -4.51
N GLN A 130 -7.72 14.67 -4.74
CA GLN A 130 -8.36 15.79 -4.07
C GLN A 130 -8.56 15.50 -2.58
N HIS A 131 -9.02 14.29 -2.22
CA HIS A 131 -9.15 13.86 -0.83
C HIS A 131 -7.82 13.88 -0.11
N VAL A 132 -6.76 13.31 -0.69
CA VAL A 132 -5.40 13.35 -0.14
C VAL A 132 -4.91 14.79 0.06
N ARG A 133 -5.11 15.66 -0.94
CA ARG A 133 -4.75 17.09 -0.87
C ARG A 133 -5.61 17.90 0.09
N SER A 134 -6.80 17.44 0.44
CA SER A 134 -7.67 18.15 1.39
C SER A 134 -7.28 17.92 2.86
N THR A 135 -6.40 16.95 3.12
CA THR A 135 -5.97 16.62 4.48
C THR A 135 -5.06 17.70 5.08
N ILE A 136 -4.98 17.73 6.42
CA ILE A 136 -4.14 18.70 7.14
C ILE A 136 -2.64 18.55 6.83
N PHE A 137 -2.20 17.37 6.39
CA PHE A 137 -0.80 17.04 6.14
C PHE A 137 -0.23 17.77 4.92
N ILE A 138 -1.07 18.14 3.94
CA ILE A 138 -0.62 18.87 2.74
C ILE A 138 0.00 20.24 3.06
N LYS A 139 -0.30 20.78 4.25
CA LYS A 139 0.28 22.06 4.72
C LYS A 139 1.77 21.96 5.02
N TYR A 140 2.25 20.74 5.26
CA TYR A 140 3.60 20.47 5.73
C TYR A 140 4.38 19.48 4.85
N ILE A 141 3.68 18.73 4.00
CA ILE A 141 4.26 17.77 3.05
C ILE A 141 3.94 18.27 1.64
N THR A 142 4.98 18.42 0.82
CA THR A 142 4.86 18.97 -0.53
C THR A 142 4.25 17.96 -1.50
N SER A 143 4.66 16.69 -1.38
CA SER A 143 4.25 15.63 -2.31
C SER A 143 2.94 14.94 -1.86
N PRO A 144 1.88 14.93 -2.69
CA PRO A 144 0.67 14.16 -2.39
C PRO A 144 0.92 12.65 -2.24
N ALA A 145 1.92 12.11 -2.95
CA ALA A 145 2.29 10.70 -2.82
C ALA A 145 2.83 10.39 -1.42
N VAL A 146 3.62 11.29 -0.85
CA VAL A 146 4.13 11.16 0.53
C VAL A 146 3.00 11.30 1.54
N VAL A 147 2.04 12.22 1.30
CA VAL A 147 0.84 12.31 2.15
C VAL A 147 0.04 11.01 2.10
N ALA A 148 -0.21 10.46 0.92
CA ALA A 148 -0.91 9.19 0.76
C ALA A 148 -0.19 8.05 1.51
N LEU A 149 1.14 8.00 1.39
CA LEU A 149 1.96 7.04 2.12
C LEU A 149 1.85 7.19 3.64
N LEU A 150 1.85 8.43 4.16
CA LEU A 150 1.64 8.71 5.58
C LEU A 150 0.25 8.25 6.05
N LEU A 151 -0.79 8.56 5.28
CA LEU A 151 -2.18 8.15 5.60
C LEU A 151 -2.35 6.62 5.59
N ALA A 152 -1.60 5.92 4.75
CA ALA A 152 -1.60 4.48 4.65
C ALA A 152 -0.76 3.78 5.73
N TRP A 153 0.15 4.50 6.39
CA TRP A 153 1.17 3.92 7.25
C TRP A 153 0.59 3.07 8.40
N PRO A 154 1.05 1.82 8.61
CA PRO A 154 0.59 0.96 9.69
C PRO A 154 1.22 1.38 11.03
N LEU A 155 0.54 2.27 11.77
CA LEU A 155 1.01 2.75 13.07
C LEU A 155 0.57 1.86 14.22
N GLU A 156 1.56 1.42 15.01
CA GLU A 156 1.35 0.78 16.31
C GLU A 156 1.23 1.82 17.42
N GLU A 157 0.52 1.47 18.51
CA GLU A 157 0.30 2.37 19.66
C GLU A 157 1.44 2.26 20.68
N THR A 158 2.66 2.56 20.23
CA THR A 158 3.88 2.39 21.03
C THR A 158 4.27 3.61 21.87
N SER A 159 3.79 4.80 21.51
CA SER A 159 4.11 6.06 22.18
C SER A 159 2.97 7.08 22.07
N ASP A 160 3.03 8.14 22.89
CA ASP A 160 2.07 9.26 22.80
C ASP A 160 2.05 9.92 21.42
N ARG A 161 3.22 10.05 20.78
CA ARG A 161 3.36 10.57 19.42
C ARG A 161 2.65 9.65 18.41
N ALA A 162 2.90 8.35 18.48
CA ALA A 162 2.31 7.37 17.57
C ALA A 162 0.78 7.31 17.72
N ILE A 163 0.29 7.31 18.97
CA ILE A 163 -1.15 7.34 19.29
C ILE A 163 -1.79 8.63 18.76
N ALA A 164 -1.17 9.79 18.97
CA ALA A 164 -1.68 11.06 18.47
C ALA A 164 -1.72 11.10 16.93
N LEU A 165 -0.65 10.65 16.27
CA LEU A 165 -0.58 10.59 14.81
C LEU A 165 -1.63 9.65 14.23
N LYS A 166 -1.80 8.46 14.83
CA LYS A 166 -2.83 7.49 14.42
C LYS A 166 -4.23 8.08 14.51
N LYS A 167 -4.54 8.83 15.58
CA LYS A 167 -5.82 9.55 15.72
C LYS A 167 -6.00 10.64 14.66
N LEU A 168 -4.94 11.39 14.34
CA LEU A 168 -4.98 12.41 13.29
C LEU A 168 -5.23 11.81 11.90
N ILE A 169 -4.55 10.71 11.57
CA ILE A 169 -4.76 9.97 10.32
C ILE A 169 -6.19 9.42 10.25
N ALA A 170 -6.66 8.78 11.31
CA ALA A 170 -8.04 8.26 11.36
C ALA A 170 -9.09 9.36 11.14
N ASN A 171 -8.88 10.54 11.73
CA ASN A 171 -9.74 11.70 11.50
C ASN A 171 -9.65 12.23 10.07
N ALA A 172 -8.46 12.25 9.46
CA ALA A 172 -8.26 12.72 8.09
C ALA A 172 -8.94 11.82 7.05
N ILE A 173 -8.90 10.49 7.23
CA ILE A 173 -9.50 9.53 6.29
C ILE A 173 -10.99 9.28 6.55
N LYS A 174 -11.54 9.77 7.66
CA LYS A 174 -12.95 9.52 8.06
C LYS A 174 -13.97 9.87 6.97
N ASN A 175 -13.69 10.89 6.18
CA ASN A 175 -14.60 11.40 5.13
C ASN A 175 -14.18 10.97 3.73
N PHE A 176 -13.27 9.99 3.59
CA PHE A 176 -12.88 9.48 2.29
C PHE A 176 -14.03 8.69 1.67
N ASP A 177 -14.19 8.79 0.35
CA ASP A 177 -15.10 7.93 -0.40
C ASP A 177 -14.57 6.48 -0.50
N SER A 178 -15.36 5.58 -1.09
CA SER A 178 -15.00 4.17 -1.20
C SER A 178 -13.70 3.94 -1.98
N ASP A 179 -13.49 4.72 -3.03
CA ASP A 179 -12.32 4.59 -3.90
C ASP A 179 -11.04 5.09 -3.20
N SER A 180 -11.13 6.22 -2.50
CA SER A 180 -10.03 6.78 -1.70
C SER A 180 -9.65 5.87 -0.54
N ASN A 181 -10.63 5.28 0.16
CA ASN A 181 -10.36 4.28 1.19
C ASN A 181 -9.71 3.02 0.61
N ASN A 182 -10.17 2.58 -0.55
CA ASN A 182 -9.59 1.43 -1.24
C ASN A 182 -8.14 1.68 -1.65
N GLU A 183 -7.83 2.86 -2.18
CA GLU A 183 -6.46 3.27 -2.53
C GLU A 183 -5.53 3.24 -1.31
N ILE A 184 -5.94 3.89 -0.21
CA ILE A 184 -5.15 3.92 1.03
C ILE A 184 -4.97 2.51 1.61
N GLY A 185 -5.99 1.65 1.51
CA GLY A 185 -5.91 0.26 1.95
C GLY A 185 -4.95 -0.60 1.11
N LEU A 186 -4.93 -0.41 -0.20
CA LEU A 186 -3.98 -1.07 -1.11
C LEU A 186 -2.55 -0.63 -0.81
N LEU A 187 -2.32 0.67 -0.65
CA LEU A 187 -1.01 1.21 -0.30
C LEU A 187 -0.54 0.70 1.07
N ARG A 188 -1.43 0.62 2.07
CA ARG A 188 -1.10 0.03 3.37
C ARG A 188 -0.63 -1.41 3.24
N THR A 189 -1.36 -2.21 2.46
CA THR A 189 -1.00 -3.62 2.21
C THR A 189 0.39 -3.73 1.60
N GLN A 190 0.74 -2.85 0.65
CA GLN A 190 2.08 -2.81 0.07
C GLN A 190 3.16 -2.50 1.13
N ILE A 191 2.94 -1.49 1.98
CA ILE A 191 3.86 -1.12 3.05
C ILE A 191 4.05 -2.29 4.02
N GLU A 192 2.97 -2.93 4.44
CA GLU A 192 3.01 -4.06 5.39
C GLU A 192 3.81 -5.24 4.84
N VAL A 193 3.57 -5.62 3.57
CA VAL A 193 4.31 -6.71 2.90
C VAL A 193 5.81 -6.40 2.85
N ILE A 194 6.18 -5.22 2.37
CA ILE A 194 7.59 -4.83 2.23
C ILE A 194 8.26 -4.71 3.61
N SER A 195 7.54 -4.20 4.61
CA SER A 195 8.06 -4.10 5.98
C SER A 195 8.28 -5.48 6.60
N ALA A 196 7.39 -6.45 6.35
CA ALA A 196 7.54 -7.83 6.82
C ALA A 196 8.74 -8.51 6.14
N GLU A 197 8.89 -8.38 4.82
CA GLU A 197 10.04 -8.89 4.06
C GLU A 197 11.37 -8.28 4.52
N CYS A 198 11.35 -7.05 5.03
CA CYS A 198 12.50 -6.38 5.62
C CYS A 198 12.86 -6.95 7.00
N ALA A 199 11.85 -7.26 7.84
CA ALA A 199 12.06 -7.83 9.17
C ALA A 199 12.65 -9.25 9.14
N GLU A 200 12.24 -10.09 8.18
CA GLU A 200 12.78 -11.46 8.02
C GLU A 200 14.27 -11.48 7.64
N CYS A 201 14.77 -10.43 7.00
CA CYS A 201 16.17 -10.31 6.62
C CYS A 201 17.11 -9.97 7.79
N ASP A 202 16.63 -9.29 8.84
CA ASP A 202 17.44 -8.95 10.01
C ASP A 202 17.72 -10.17 10.92
N VAL A 203 16.88 -11.21 10.85
CA VAL A 203 17.06 -12.46 11.63
C VAL A 203 18.06 -13.42 10.97
N SER A 204 18.41 -13.17 9.69
CA SER A 204 19.27 -14.05 8.89
C SER A 204 20.74 -13.63 8.85
N LYS A 205 21.18 -12.71 9.73
CA LYS A 205 22.57 -12.24 9.86
C LYS A 205 23.17 -12.56 11.22
#